data_AF-A0A1Q3H2N4-F1
#
_entry.id   AF-A0A1Q3H2N4-F1
#
_cell.length_a   1.000
_cell.length_b   1.000
_cell.length_c   1.000
_cell.angle_alpha   90.00
_cell.angle_beta   90.00
_cell.angle_gamma   90.00
#
_symmetry.space_group_name_H-M   'P 1'
#
loop_
_entity.id
_entity.type
_entity.pdbx_description
1 polymer ?
#
loop_
_entity_poly.entity_id
_entity_poly.type
_entity_poly.pdbx_seq_one_letter_code
_entity_poly.pdbx_strand_id
1 'polypeptide(L)'
;MPENNHKNKSLIESLAELSKDDPAFRKEMDVLFIETLQEFMASFQQGMQQANLDTLSFAIHKIKFAVQIYGIQSLYNEAEKGRQLIQSKRQTPQIVQQMIANVGQLCQQQINQLKQQLGKA
;
A
#
# COMPACT_ATOMS: atom_id res chain seq x y z
N MET A 1 -43.26 1.13 -1.71
CA MET A 1 -42.11 1.63 -0.92
C MET A 1 -40.90 0.80 -1.32
N PRO A 2 -39.87 1.35 -1.96
CA PRO A 2 -38.62 0.61 -2.13
C PRO A 2 -37.77 0.81 -0.87
N GLU A 3 -37.35 -0.30 -0.28
CA GLU A 3 -36.47 -0.34 0.88
C GLU A 3 -35.10 0.24 0.51
N ASN A 4 -34.77 1.38 1.11
CA ASN A 4 -33.45 2.00 1.04
C ASN A 4 -32.43 1.13 1.79
N ASN A 5 -31.95 0.07 1.14
CA ASN A 5 -30.82 -0.71 1.61
C ASN A 5 -29.51 -0.08 1.13
N HIS A 6 -29.32 1.21 1.41
CA HIS A 6 -28.00 1.85 1.33
C HIS A 6 -27.17 1.33 2.50
N LYS A 7 -26.64 0.11 2.34
CA LYS A 7 -25.52 -0.39 3.14
C LYS A 7 -24.47 0.72 3.19
N ASN A 8 -23.99 1.03 4.38
CA ASN A 8 -22.80 1.87 4.61
C ASN A 8 -21.61 1.29 3.84
N LYS A 9 -21.52 1.60 2.55
CA LYS A 9 -20.33 1.30 1.75
C LYS A 9 -19.22 2.18 2.32
N SER A 10 -18.12 1.55 2.68
CA SER A 10 -16.92 2.27 3.06
C SER A 10 -16.52 3.22 1.93
N LEU A 11 -15.87 4.34 2.27
CA LEU A 11 -15.31 5.27 1.29
C LEU A 11 -14.48 4.55 0.21
N ILE A 12 -13.87 3.43 0.58
CA ILE A 12 -13.02 2.57 -0.23
C ILE A 12 -13.82 1.81 -1.28
N GLU A 13 -14.96 1.24 -0.89
CA GLU A 13 -15.88 0.58 -1.83
C GLU A 13 -16.50 1.60 -2.80
N SER A 14 -16.84 2.79 -2.32
CA SER A 14 -17.36 3.87 -3.16
C SER A 14 -16.32 4.36 -4.18
N LEU A 15 -15.06 4.55 -3.77
CA LEU A 15 -13.97 4.94 -4.69
C LEU A 15 -13.67 3.83 -5.71
N ALA A 16 -13.68 2.56 -5.28
CA ALA A 16 -13.50 1.44 -6.18
C ALA A 16 -14.63 1.33 -7.21
N GLU A 17 -15.89 1.57 -6.82
CA GLU A 17 -17.03 1.60 -7.75
C GLU A 17 -16.94 2.76 -8.74
N LEU A 18 -16.65 3.98 -8.28
CA LEU A 18 -16.48 5.15 -9.14
C LEU A 18 -15.39 4.95 -10.20
N SER A 19 -14.30 4.25 -9.83
CA SER A 19 -13.19 3.97 -10.74
C SER A 19 -13.49 2.95 -11.85
N LYS A 20 -14.59 2.20 -11.77
CA LYS A 20 -14.95 1.19 -12.80
C LYS A 20 -15.55 1.83 -14.03
N ASP A 21 -16.38 2.85 -13.83
CA ASP A 21 -17.17 3.46 -14.90
C ASP A 21 -16.54 4.77 -15.42
N ASP A 22 -15.47 5.25 -14.78
CA ASP A 22 -14.72 6.44 -15.17
C ASP A 22 -13.21 6.15 -15.36
N PRO A 23 -12.76 5.91 -16.61
CA PRO A 23 -11.36 5.68 -16.93
C PRO A 23 -10.43 6.85 -16.61
N ALA A 24 -10.91 8.10 -16.63
CA ALA A 24 -10.10 9.27 -16.30
C ALA A 24 -9.84 9.31 -14.79
N PHE A 25 -10.90 9.12 -13.99
CA PHE A 25 -10.77 8.99 -12.54
C PHE A 25 -9.88 7.79 -12.14
N ARG A 26 -9.96 6.69 -12.88
CA ARG A 26 -9.06 5.54 -12.66
C ARG A 26 -7.58 5.89 -12.89
N LYS A 27 -7.26 6.68 -13.93
CA LYS A 27 -5.89 7.15 -14.17
C LYS A 27 -5.39 8.03 -13.01
N GLU A 28 -6.22 8.93 -12.50
CA GLU A 28 -5.86 9.76 -11.34
C GLU A 28 -5.61 8.92 -10.08
N MET A 29 -6.45 7.91 -9.83
CA MET A 29 -6.26 6.94 -8.74
C MET A 29 -4.95 6.16 -8.88
N ASP A 30 -4.60 5.72 -10.09
CA ASP A 30 -3.37 4.99 -10.35
C ASP A 30 -2.12 5.88 -10.12
N VAL A 31 -2.17 7.17 -10.50
CA VAL A 31 -1.11 8.15 -10.23
C VAL A 31 -0.95 8.37 -8.72
N LEU A 32 -2.05 8.68 -8.02
CA LEU A 32 -2.05 8.86 -6.56
C LEU A 32 -1.50 7.62 -5.85
N PHE A 33 -1.82 6.43 -6.35
CA PHE A 33 -1.35 5.19 -5.74
C PHE A 33 0.15 4.96 -5.96
N ILE A 34 0.68 5.30 -7.14
CA ILE A 34 2.13 5.28 -7.38
C ILE A 34 2.86 6.17 -6.36
N GLU A 35 2.38 7.40 -6.16
CA GLU A 35 2.95 8.34 -5.18
C GLU A 35 2.86 7.78 -3.76
N THR A 36 1.71 7.23 -3.40
CA THR A 36 1.49 6.59 -2.08
C THR A 36 2.47 5.44 -1.83
N LEU A 37 2.74 4.59 -2.83
CA LEU A 37 3.70 3.50 -2.70
C LEU A 37 5.14 4.00 -2.55
N GLN A 38 5.49 5.10 -3.22
CA GLN A 38 6.81 5.72 -3.10
C GLN A 38 7.01 6.34 -1.70
N GLU A 39 6.03 7.09 -1.21
CA GLU A 39 6.05 7.64 0.15
C GLU A 39 6.11 6.55 1.22
N PHE A 40 5.31 5.50 1.02
CA PHE A 40 5.31 4.33 1.89
C PHE A 40 6.70 3.70 1.94
N MET A 41 7.33 3.45 0.78
CA MET A 41 8.63 2.80 0.74
C MET A 41 9.70 3.63 1.44
N ALA A 42 9.70 4.95 1.24
CA ALA A 42 10.62 5.85 1.94
C ALA A 42 10.42 5.79 3.47
N SER A 43 9.16 5.87 3.92
CA SER A 43 8.80 5.82 5.34
C SER A 43 9.12 4.45 5.96
N PHE A 44 8.84 3.37 5.25
CA PHE A 44 9.11 2.00 5.69
C PHE A 44 10.61 1.77 5.83
N GLN A 45 11.41 2.17 4.84
CA GLN A 45 12.87 2.09 4.90
C GLN A 45 13.42 2.86 6.10
N GLN A 46 12.97 4.10 6.31
CA GLN A 46 13.37 4.90 7.47
C GLN A 46 12.99 4.19 8.79
N GLY A 47 11.75 3.73 8.91
CA GLY A 47 11.26 3.04 10.11
C GLY A 47 12.04 1.77 10.42
N MET A 48 12.40 0.98 9.41
CA MET A 48 13.22 -0.22 9.56
C MET A 48 14.65 0.11 9.99
N GLN A 49 15.28 1.11 9.37
CA GLN A 49 16.66 1.50 9.68
C GLN A 49 16.79 2.12 11.07
N GLN A 50 15.79 2.89 11.50
CA GLN A 50 15.78 3.57 12.79
C GLN A 50 15.11 2.73 13.89
N ALA A 51 14.63 1.53 13.57
CA ALA A 51 13.80 0.70 14.47
C ALA A 51 12.63 1.48 15.09
N ASN A 52 12.01 2.39 14.32
CA ASN A 52 10.95 3.27 14.77
C ASN A 52 9.56 2.66 14.45
N LEU A 53 8.91 2.13 15.49
CA LEU A 53 7.60 1.48 15.38
C LEU A 53 6.47 2.44 14.98
N ASP A 54 6.54 3.70 15.36
CA ASP A 54 5.51 4.68 15.02
C ASP A 54 5.57 5.02 13.53
N THR A 55 6.78 5.23 13.00
CA THR A 55 7.00 5.43 11.57
C THR A 55 6.52 4.23 10.76
N LEU A 56 6.83 3.00 11.21
CA LEU A 56 6.37 1.78 10.54
C LEU A 56 4.85 1.63 10.58
N SER A 57 4.23 1.86 11.74
CA SER A 57 2.78 1.76 11.89
C SER A 57 2.05 2.76 11.01
N PHE A 58 2.56 4.00 10.96
CA PHE A 58 2.00 5.04 10.10
C PHE A 58 2.16 4.71 8.61
N ALA A 59 3.33 4.24 8.19
CA ALA A 59 3.57 3.83 6.81
C ALA A 59 2.62 2.70 6.38
N ILE A 60 2.49 1.64 7.21
CA ILE A 60 1.62 0.50 6.90
C ILE A 60 0.14 0.91 6.87
N HIS A 61 -0.28 1.80 7.77
CA HIS A 61 -1.64 2.32 7.77
C HIS A 61 -1.98 3.07 6.47
N LYS A 62 -1.05 3.89 5.94
CA LYS A 62 -1.24 4.63 4.68
C LYS A 62 -1.59 3.72 3.50
N ILE A 63 -0.99 2.53 3.42
CA ILE A 63 -1.21 1.62 2.29
C ILE A 63 -2.41 0.68 2.47
N LYS A 64 -3.09 0.69 3.62
CA LYS A 64 -4.24 -0.20 3.88
C LYS A 64 -5.39 0.02 2.88
N PHE A 65 -5.62 1.27 2.50
CA PHE A 65 -6.59 1.63 1.47
C PHE A 65 -6.27 0.99 0.13
N ALA A 66 -5.01 1.11 -0.27
CA ALA A 66 -4.49 0.56 -1.50
C ALA A 66 -4.54 -0.97 -1.56
N VAL A 67 -4.36 -1.65 -0.43
CA VAL A 67 -4.55 -3.10 -0.33
C VAL A 67 -5.95 -3.52 -0.73
N GLN A 68 -6.96 -2.75 -0.32
CA GLN A 68 -8.35 -3.08 -0.61
C GLN A 68 -8.74 -2.82 -2.07
N ILE A 69 -8.18 -1.77 -2.69
CA ILE A 69 -8.50 -1.42 -4.08
C ILE A 69 -7.68 -2.24 -5.09
N TYR A 70 -6.38 -2.44 -4.83
CA TYR A 70 -5.45 -3.04 -5.79
C TYR A 70 -5.05 -4.48 -5.45
N GLY A 71 -5.57 -5.05 -4.36
CA GLY A 71 -5.34 -6.45 -4.01
C GLY A 71 -3.91 -6.77 -3.57
N ILE A 72 -3.13 -5.78 -3.12
CA ILE A 72 -1.71 -5.93 -2.74
C ILE A 72 -1.50 -6.48 -1.32
N GLN A 73 -2.30 -7.48 -0.92
CA GLN A 73 -2.25 -8.06 0.42
C GLN A 73 -0.87 -8.63 0.78
N SER A 74 -0.13 -9.13 -0.23
CA SER A 74 1.25 -9.60 -0.05
C SER A 74 2.19 -8.49 0.43
N LEU A 75 2.09 -7.28 -0.13
CA LEU A 75 2.89 -6.11 0.30
C LEU A 75 2.60 -5.77 1.76
N TYR A 76 1.33 -5.71 2.12
CA TYR A 76 0.91 -5.41 3.49
C TYR A 76 1.43 -6.44 4.49
N ASN A 77 1.28 -7.72 4.18
CA ASN A 77 1.72 -8.80 5.05
C ASN A 77 3.25 -8.76 5.24
N GLU A 78 4.01 -8.48 4.18
CA GLU A 78 5.47 -8.39 4.27
C GLU A 78 5.92 -7.17 5.08
N ALA A 79 5.24 -6.03 4.93
CA ALA A 79 5.50 -4.85 5.73
C ALA A 79 5.19 -5.06 7.22
N GLU A 80 4.09 -5.74 7.55
CA GLU A 80 3.74 -6.11 8.92
C GLU A 80 4.75 -7.06 9.56
N LYS A 81 5.31 -8.01 8.80
CA LYS A 81 6.44 -8.84 9.29
C LYS A 81 7.63 -7.98 9.69
N GLY A 82 7.96 -6.97 8.88
CA GLY A 82 9.02 -6.00 9.19
C GLY A 82 8.76 -5.28 10.52
N ARG A 83 7.54 -4.76 10.71
CA ARG A 83 7.12 -4.13 11.97
C ARG A 83 7.23 -5.08 13.17
N GLN A 84 6.77 -6.32 13.03
CA GLN A 84 6.85 -7.34 14.10
C GLN A 84 8.30 -7.73 14.44
N LEU A 85 9.20 -7.75 13.46
CA LEU A 85 10.63 -7.98 13.69
C LEU A 85 11.25 -6.88 14.57
N ILE A 86 10.96 -5.62 14.25
CA ILE A 86 11.38 -4.47 15.07
C ILE A 86 10.75 -4.54 16.47
N GLN A 87 9.45 -4.84 16.55
CA GLN A 87 8.72 -4.92 17.82
C GLN A 87 9.28 -5.99 18.75
N SER A 88 9.66 -7.15 18.19
CA SER A 88 10.24 -8.26 18.94
C SER A 88 11.73 -8.08 19.26
N LYS A 89 12.35 -6.98 18.82
CA LYS A 89 13.80 -6.71 18.95
C LYS A 89 14.69 -7.82 18.37
N ARG A 90 14.20 -8.53 17.35
CA ARG A 90 14.89 -9.66 16.69
C ARG A 90 15.61 -9.26 15.41
N GLN A 91 15.69 -7.97 15.12
CA GLN A 91 16.31 -7.47 13.91
C GLN A 91 17.84 -7.55 13.98
N THR A 92 18.44 -7.99 12.87
CA THR A 92 19.87 -7.83 12.58
C THR A 92 20.02 -6.92 11.36
N PRO A 93 21.18 -6.30 11.11
CA PRO A 93 21.40 -5.50 9.91
C PRO A 93 21.05 -6.24 8.62
N GLN A 94 21.37 -7.54 8.53
CA GLN A 94 21.05 -8.38 7.38
C GLN A 94 19.54 -8.58 7.21
N ILE A 95 18.82 -8.85 8.30
CA ILE A 95 17.35 -9.01 8.27
C ILE A 95 16.68 -7.69 7.88
N VAL A 96 17.15 -6.56 8.43
CA VAL A 96 16.63 -5.23 8.08
C VAL A 96 16.79 -4.96 6.59
N GLN A 97 17.98 -5.20 6.03
CA GLN A 97 18.23 -5.04 4.59
C GLN A 97 17.36 -5.96 3.75
N GLN A 98 17.22 -7.23 4.13
CA GLN A 98 16.38 -8.19 3.42
C GLN A 98 14.91 -7.77 3.42
N MET A 99 14.39 -7.31 4.57
CA MET A 99 13.01 -6.83 4.67
C MET A 99 12.75 -5.60 3.81
N ILE A 100 13.68 -4.63 3.82
CA ILE A 100 13.61 -3.44 2.97
C ILE A 100 13.63 -3.86 1.49
N ALA A 101 14.50 -4.80 1.11
CA ALA A 101 14.58 -5.29 -0.26
C ALA A 101 13.30 -6.01 -0.70
N ASN A 102 12.75 -6.90 0.13
CA ASN A 102 11.51 -7.64 -0.18
C ASN A 102 10.32 -6.68 -0.39
N VAL A 103 10.11 -5.76 0.56
CA VAL A 103 9.01 -4.78 0.49
C VAL A 103 9.23 -3.84 -0.69
N GLY A 104 10.47 -3.39 -0.92
CA GLY A 104 10.83 -2.54 -2.06
C GLY A 104 10.56 -3.22 -3.41
N GLN A 105 10.85 -4.51 -3.53
CA GLN A 105 10.55 -5.28 -4.74
C GLN A 105 9.05 -5.35 -5.00
N LEU A 106 8.24 -5.64 -3.97
CA LEU A 106 6.78 -5.69 -4.08
C LEU A 106 6.19 -4.33 -4.47
N CYS A 107 6.67 -3.23 -3.87
CA CYS A 107 6.31 -1.87 -4.27
C CYS A 107 6.65 -1.61 -5.75
N GLN A 108 7.87 -1.94 -6.17
CA GLN A 108 8.32 -1.67 -7.52
C GLN A 108 7.54 -2.49 -8.56
N GLN A 109 7.21 -3.75 -8.25
CA GLN A 109 6.35 -4.58 -9.09
C GLN A 109 4.98 -3.93 -9.28
N GLN A 110 4.36 -3.46 -8.19
CA GLN A 110 3.06 -2.80 -8.27
C GLN A 110 3.12 -1.48 -9.04
N ILE A 111 4.12 -0.63 -8.77
CA ILE A 111 4.32 0.63 -9.49
C ILE A 111 4.50 0.37 -10.99
N ASN A 112 5.28 -0.64 -11.37
CA ASN A 112 5.48 -0.99 -12.77
C ASN A 112 4.18 -1.44 -13.43
N GLN A 113 3.34 -2.23 -12.74
CA GLN A 113 2.04 -2.65 -13.24
C GLN A 113 1.12 -1.45 -13.48
N LEU A 114 1.04 -0.50 -12.53
CA LEU A 114 0.24 0.71 -12.66
C LEU A 114 0.74 1.60 -13.80
N LYS A 115 2.06 1.80 -13.91
CA LYS A 115 2.66 2.57 -15.01
C LYS A 115 2.37 1.95 -16.39
N GLN A 116 2.38 0.62 -16.48
CA GLN A 116 2.00 -0.08 -17.72
C GLN A 116 0.52 0.12 -18.06
N GLN A 117 -0.36 0.20 -17.06
CA GLN A 117 -1.78 0.50 -17.28
C GLN A 117 -1.97 1.94 -17.77
N LEU A 118 -1.24 2.90 -17.19
CA LEU A 118 -1.26 4.32 -17.60
C LEU A 118 -0.72 4.54 -19.02
N GLY A 119 0.33 3.82 -19.43
CA GLY A 119 0.94 3.93 -20.75
C GLY A 119 0.23 3.18 -21.88
N LYS A 120 -0.78 2.35 -21.55
CA LYS A 120 -1.62 1.60 -22.52
C LYS A 120 -2.92 2.34 -22.89
N ALA A 121 -3.09 3.58 -22.43
CA ALA A 121 -4.37 4.29 -22.44
C ALA A 121 -4.29 5.66 -23.10
#